data_AF-A0A1J5WP07-F1
#
_entry.id   AF-A0A1J5WP07-F1
#
_cell.length_a   1.000
_cell.length_b   1.000
_cell.length_c   1.000
_cell.angle_alpha   90.00
_cell.angle_beta   90.00
_cell.angle_gamma   90.00
#
_symmetry.space_group_name_H-M   'P 1'
#
loop_
_entity.id
_entity.type
_entity.pdbx_description
1 polymer ?
#
loop_
_entity_poly.entity_id
_entity_poly.type
_entity_poly.pdbx_seq_one_letter_code
_entity_poly.pdbx_strand_id
1 'polypeptide(L)'
;MSCEAQEMEFDYGNMTVTVCGSGTDDRAAVASLLRGLASFADTESSSIHLPEPTAVFPSERDVPEKTETKWERFARMKGIEKKKKDRLVYDEDTQGWLPRHGDGSRRNALRKTKNWCVETSTKRVKGKGLKRSVGRHVR
;
A
#
# COMPACT_ATOMS: atom_id res chain seq x y z
N MET A 1 -24.56 46.69 -25.30
CA MET A 1 -24.30 46.05 -23.99
C MET A 1 -24.41 44.57 -24.25
N SER A 2 -23.31 43.95 -24.64
CA SER A 2 -23.28 42.54 -24.97
C SER A 2 -23.42 41.76 -23.67
N CYS A 3 -24.57 41.10 -23.51
CA CYS A 3 -24.76 40.13 -22.46
C CYS A 3 -23.89 38.94 -22.85
N GLU A 4 -22.72 38.84 -22.22
CA GLU A 4 -21.81 37.70 -22.36
C GLU A 4 -22.60 36.46 -21.96
N ALA A 5 -22.68 35.47 -22.87
CA ALA A 5 -23.49 34.29 -22.65
C ALA A 5 -23.08 33.65 -21.32
N GLN A 6 -24.04 33.54 -20.42
CA GLN A 6 -23.81 33.04 -19.07
C GLN A 6 -23.39 31.56 -19.16
N GLU A 7 -22.12 31.30 -18.92
CA GLU A 7 -21.58 29.93 -18.92
C GLU A 7 -22.12 29.19 -17.69
N MET A 8 -22.89 28.13 -17.91
CA MET A 8 -23.23 27.16 -16.86
C MET A 8 -22.18 26.05 -16.89
N GLU A 9 -21.42 25.92 -15.82
CA GLU A 9 -20.43 24.85 -15.70
C GLU A 9 -21.05 23.66 -14.96
N PHE A 10 -21.08 22.49 -15.62
CA PHE A 10 -21.58 21.24 -15.06
C PHE A 10 -20.41 20.31 -14.75
N ASP A 11 -20.21 19.97 -13.47
CA ASP A 11 -19.31 18.90 -13.05
C ASP A 11 -20.16 17.63 -12.80
N TYR A 12 -20.15 16.73 -13.78
CA TYR A 12 -20.91 15.48 -13.72
C TYR A 12 -20.30 14.46 -12.74
N GLY A 13 -19.01 14.56 -12.41
CA GLY A 13 -18.35 13.63 -11.48
C GLY A 13 -18.63 13.97 -10.02
N ASN A 14 -18.76 15.26 -9.70
CA ASN A 14 -19.20 15.74 -8.38
C ASN A 14 -20.70 16.06 -8.32
N MET A 15 -21.44 15.91 -9.43
CA MET A 15 -22.85 16.28 -9.57
C MET A 15 -23.14 17.73 -9.11
N THR A 16 -22.25 18.65 -9.46
CA THR A 16 -22.41 20.07 -9.12
C THR A 16 -22.68 20.90 -10.37
N VAL A 17 -23.54 21.91 -10.23
CA VAL A 17 -23.77 22.93 -11.24
C VAL A 17 -23.40 24.27 -10.67
N THR A 18 -22.48 24.98 -11.32
CA THR A 18 -22.09 26.32 -10.94
C THR A 18 -22.89 27.30 -11.79
N VAL A 19 -23.85 27.99 -11.16
CA VAL A 19 -24.70 28.99 -11.83
C VAL A 19 -24.18 30.38 -11.46
N CYS A 20 -23.59 31.09 -12.42
CA CYS A 20 -23.15 32.48 -12.22
C CYS A 20 -24.27 33.44 -12.65
N GLY A 21 -25.20 33.79 -11.76
CA GLY A 21 -26.16 34.86 -12.03
C GLY A 21 -27.40 34.89 -11.15
N SER A 22 -27.86 36.09 -10.83
CA SER A 22 -29.03 36.34 -9.99
C SER A 22 -30.35 36.03 -10.72
N GLY A 23 -31.04 34.98 -10.30
CA GLY A 23 -32.51 35.00 -10.26
C GLY A 23 -33.30 34.23 -11.33
N THR A 24 -32.74 33.24 -12.03
CA THR A 24 -33.57 32.30 -12.81
C THR A 24 -33.24 30.85 -12.49
N ASP A 25 -34.11 30.27 -11.66
CA ASP A 25 -34.41 28.86 -11.39
C ASP A 25 -33.23 27.87 -11.36
N ASP A 26 -32.54 27.81 -10.23
CA ASP A 26 -31.60 26.73 -9.87
C ASP A 26 -32.19 25.35 -10.18
N ARG A 27 -33.51 25.19 -10.00
CA ARG A 27 -34.27 23.97 -10.29
C ARG A 27 -34.18 23.51 -11.75
N ALA A 28 -34.19 24.44 -12.71
CA ALA A 28 -34.07 24.12 -14.13
C ALA A 28 -32.66 23.64 -14.48
N ALA A 29 -31.64 24.23 -13.85
CA ALA A 29 -30.25 23.82 -13.99
C ALA A 29 -30.04 22.39 -13.43
N VAL A 30 -30.56 22.08 -12.25
CA VAL A 30 -30.48 20.71 -11.69
C VAL A 30 -31.20 19.69 -12.60
N ALA A 31 -32.37 20.06 -13.13
CA ALA A 31 -33.09 19.20 -14.07
C ALA A 31 -32.30 18.93 -15.36
N SER A 32 -31.52 19.91 -15.83
CA SER A 32 -30.64 19.72 -17.00
C SER A 32 -29.44 18.80 -16.70
N LEU A 33 -28.82 18.92 -15.52
CA LEU A 33 -27.77 18.02 -15.06
C LEU A 33 -28.26 16.56 -14.99
N LEU A 34 -29.45 16.34 -14.39
CA LEU A 34 -30.05 15.01 -14.28
C LEU A 34 -30.37 14.39 -15.66
N ARG A 35 -30.82 15.21 -16.63
CA ARG A 35 -31.03 14.74 -18.00
C ARG A 35 -29.72 14.38 -18.69
N GLY A 36 -28.64 15.13 -18.44
CA GLY A 36 -27.30 14.78 -18.91
C GLY A 36 -26.80 13.46 -18.32
N LEU A 37 -27.04 13.22 -17.03
CA LEU A 37 -26.61 11.98 -16.36
C LEU A 37 -27.27 10.72 -16.93
N ALA A 38 -28.47 10.84 -17.51
CA ALA A 38 -29.14 9.72 -18.16
C ALA A 38 -28.37 9.16 -19.37
N SER A 39 -27.43 9.91 -19.96
CA SER A 39 -26.58 9.39 -21.03
C SER A 39 -25.50 8.42 -20.54
N PHE A 40 -25.22 8.37 -19.23
CA PHE A 40 -24.25 7.47 -18.62
C PHE A 40 -24.91 6.26 -17.93
N ALA A 41 -26.20 6.04 -18.18
CA ALA A 41 -26.92 4.90 -17.62
C ALA A 41 -26.48 3.59 -18.32
N ASP A 42 -26.30 2.55 -17.52
CA ASP A 42 -26.05 1.21 -18.02
C ASP A 42 -27.33 0.59 -18.61
N THR A 43 -27.17 -0.24 -19.64
CA THR A 43 -28.30 -0.99 -20.22
C THR A 43 -28.66 -2.23 -19.40
N GLU A 44 -27.74 -2.71 -18.57
CA GLU A 44 -27.81 -4.00 -17.87
C GLU A 44 -28.28 -3.85 -16.42
N SER A 45 -28.00 -2.70 -15.82
CA SER A 45 -28.34 -2.37 -14.44
C SER A 45 -28.89 -0.95 -14.36
N SER A 46 -29.77 -0.68 -13.40
CA SER A 46 -30.26 0.67 -13.09
C SER A 46 -29.18 1.50 -12.35
N SER A 47 -27.94 1.43 -12.82
CA SER A 47 -26.78 2.18 -12.34
C SER A 47 -26.35 3.19 -13.40
N ILE A 48 -25.68 4.25 -12.95
CA ILE A 48 -25.11 5.29 -13.79
C ILE A 48 -23.62 5.33 -13.50
N HIS A 49 -22.79 5.25 -14.53
CA HIS A 49 -21.34 5.40 -14.39
C HIS A 49 -20.94 6.86 -14.53
N LEU A 50 -20.64 7.51 -13.40
CA LEU A 50 -20.21 8.91 -13.39
C LEU A 50 -18.76 9.01 -13.92
N PRO A 51 -18.44 10.07 -14.68
CA PRO A 51 -17.06 10.38 -15.05
C PRO A 51 -16.23 10.81 -13.84
N GLU A 52 -14.90 10.84 -13.99
CA GLU A 52 -14.02 11.35 -12.93
C GLU A 52 -14.37 12.82 -12.61
N PRO A 53 -14.36 13.20 -11.32
CA PRO A 53 -14.69 14.56 -10.90
C PRO A 53 -13.62 15.58 -11.33
N THR A 54 -14.05 16.74 -11.82
CA THR A 54 -13.14 17.81 -12.26
C THR A 54 -12.66 18.65 -11.08
N ALA A 55 -13.50 18.87 -10.06
CA ALA A 55 -13.09 19.66 -8.91
C ALA A 55 -12.13 18.88 -7.99
N VAL A 56 -10.96 19.46 -7.77
CA VAL A 56 -9.93 18.92 -6.87
C VAL A 56 -10.16 19.46 -5.47
N PHE A 57 -10.49 18.57 -4.53
CA PHE A 57 -10.61 18.91 -3.11
C PHE A 57 -9.29 18.66 -2.36
N PRO A 58 -8.97 19.47 -1.34
CA PRO A 58 -7.86 19.16 -0.45
C PRO A 58 -8.15 17.83 0.27
N SER A 59 -7.17 16.93 0.29
CA SER A 59 -7.26 15.70 1.07
C SER A 59 -7.37 16.02 2.54
N GLU A 60 -8.33 15.41 3.24
CA GLU A 60 -8.48 15.57 4.70
C GLU A 60 -7.21 15.21 5.47
N ARG A 61 -6.47 14.22 4.97
CA ARG A 61 -5.24 13.72 5.55
C ARG A 61 -4.13 13.74 4.52
N ASP A 62 -2.93 14.04 4.97
CA ASP A 62 -1.74 13.97 4.14
C ASP A 62 -1.57 12.56 3.55
N VAL A 63 -1.20 12.53 2.27
CA VAL A 63 -0.83 11.28 1.62
C VAL A 63 0.38 10.70 2.36
N PRO A 64 0.34 9.44 2.83
CA PRO A 64 1.44 8.88 3.60
C PRO A 64 2.72 8.86 2.76
N GLU A 65 3.74 9.60 3.20
CA GLU A 65 5.04 9.60 2.55
C GLU A 65 5.71 8.23 2.69
N LYS A 66 6.07 7.62 1.56
CA LYS A 66 6.77 6.33 1.53
C LYS A 66 8.23 6.53 1.92
N THR A 67 8.52 6.64 3.21
CA THR A 67 9.91 6.66 3.69
C THR A 67 10.51 5.26 3.61
N GLU A 68 11.71 5.14 3.05
CA GLU A 68 12.44 3.87 3.06
C GLU A 68 12.75 3.43 4.49
N THR A 69 12.42 2.18 4.81
CA THR A 69 12.78 1.59 6.11
C THR A 69 14.30 1.48 6.25
N LYS A 70 14.82 1.45 7.49
CA LYS A 70 16.27 1.27 7.74
C LYS A 70 16.83 0.03 7.02
N TRP A 71 16.05 -1.05 6.96
CA TRP A 71 16.44 -2.28 6.26
C TRP A 71 16.46 -2.12 4.74
N GLU A 72 15.51 -1.38 4.16
CA GLU A 72 15.50 -1.12 2.72
C GLU A 72 16.68 -0.26 2.28
N ARG A 73 17.04 0.75 3.09
CA ARG A 73 18.27 1.53 2.86
C ARG A 73 19.50 0.63 2.87
N PHE A 74 19.59 -0.27 3.85
CA PHE A 74 20.67 -1.25 3.95
C PHE A 74 20.70 -2.21 2.76
N ALA A 75 19.55 -2.77 2.38
CA ALA A 75 19.41 -3.68 1.26
C ALA A 75 19.82 -3.02 -0.06
N ARG A 76 19.40 -1.77 -0.29
CA ARG A 76 19.80 -0.96 -1.46
C ARG A 76 21.30 -0.74 -1.50
N MET A 77 21.91 -0.31 -0.39
CA MET A 77 23.37 -0.12 -0.29
C MET A 77 24.16 -1.41 -0.52
N LYS A 78 23.60 -2.56 -0.14
CA LYS A 78 24.24 -3.87 -0.28
C LYS A 78 23.87 -4.62 -1.55
N GLY A 79 22.98 -4.08 -2.39
CA GLY A 79 22.48 -4.79 -3.57
C GLY A 79 21.70 -6.06 -3.23
N ILE A 80 21.02 -6.10 -2.08
CA ILE A 80 20.21 -7.26 -1.67
C ILE A 80 18.81 -7.13 -2.29
N GLU A 81 18.54 -7.97 -3.29
CA GLU A 81 17.24 -8.03 -3.95
C GLU A 81 16.26 -8.96 -3.22
N LYS A 82 14.99 -8.54 -3.13
CA LYS A 82 13.91 -9.36 -2.55
C LYS A 82 13.52 -10.45 -3.57
N LYS A 83 13.86 -11.71 -3.29
CA LYS A 83 13.43 -12.88 -4.08
C LYS A 83 12.19 -13.54 -3.48
N LYS A 84 11.24 -13.96 -4.32
CA LYS A 84 10.08 -14.76 -3.90
C LYS A 84 10.58 -16.11 -3.35
N LYS A 85 10.08 -16.50 -2.19
CA LYS A 85 10.38 -17.79 -1.55
C LYS A 85 9.09 -18.59 -1.46
N ASP A 86 9.16 -19.89 -1.72
CA ASP A 86 8.01 -20.78 -1.56
C ASP A 86 7.65 -20.98 -0.08
N ARG A 87 6.37 -21.23 0.17
CA ARG A 87 5.80 -21.53 1.49
C ARG A 87 6.20 -22.92 1.95
N LEU A 88 6.28 -23.89 1.04
CA LEU A 88 6.64 -25.28 1.31
C LEU A 88 8.11 -25.53 0.94
N VAL A 89 8.80 -26.32 1.76
CA VAL A 89 10.18 -26.75 1.56
C VAL A 89 10.22 -28.26 1.71
N TYR A 90 10.76 -28.94 0.70
CA TYR A 90 10.95 -30.39 0.76
C TYR A 90 11.99 -30.73 1.81
N ASP A 91 11.65 -31.68 2.69
CA ASP A 91 12.53 -32.19 3.70
C ASP A 91 12.93 -33.63 3.39
N GLU A 92 14.24 -33.87 3.30
CA GLU A 92 14.81 -35.19 2.99
C GLU A 92 14.58 -36.21 4.11
N ASP A 93 14.56 -35.75 5.37
CA ASP A 93 14.40 -36.62 6.54
C ASP A 93 12.98 -37.21 6.63
N THR A 94 11.98 -36.37 6.35
CA THR A 94 10.56 -36.74 6.40
C THR A 94 10.03 -37.15 5.02
N GLN A 95 10.88 -37.08 3.99
CA GLN A 95 10.55 -37.28 2.57
C GLN A 95 9.26 -36.57 2.15
N GLY A 96 9.05 -35.34 2.64
CA GLY A 96 7.76 -34.65 2.54
C GLY A 96 7.87 -33.14 2.44
N TRP A 97 6.78 -32.51 1.99
CA TRP A 97 6.67 -31.05 1.92
C TRP A 97 6.26 -30.48 3.26
N LEU A 98 7.16 -29.74 3.90
CA LEU A 98 6.88 -29.08 5.16
C LEU A 98 6.80 -27.56 4.97
N PRO A 99 5.98 -26.85 5.76
CA PRO A 99 5.98 -25.39 5.72
C PRO A 99 7.33 -24.84 6.18
N ARG A 100 7.79 -23.75 5.56
CA ARG A 100 9.06 -23.09 5.90
C ARG A 100 9.08 -22.54 7.35
N HIS A 101 7.92 -22.10 7.84
CA HIS A 101 7.71 -21.51 9.16
C HIS A 101 6.40 -22.03 9.78
N GLY A 102 6.21 -21.85 11.08
CA GLY A 102 5.03 -22.36 11.81
C GLY A 102 5.30 -23.68 12.53
N ASP A 103 4.29 -24.20 13.24
CA ASP A 103 4.43 -25.38 14.12
C ASP A 103 4.87 -26.63 13.36
N GLY A 104 4.27 -26.90 12.20
CA GLY A 104 4.63 -28.02 11.33
C GLY A 104 5.93 -27.84 10.52
N SER A 105 6.70 -26.76 10.74
CA SER A 105 7.96 -26.57 10.01
C SER A 105 9.06 -27.49 10.51
N ARG A 106 9.99 -27.91 9.64
CA ARG A 106 11.13 -28.78 9.98
C ARG A 106 11.84 -28.34 11.27
N ARG A 107 12.09 -27.04 11.42
CA ARG A 107 12.76 -26.47 12.61
C ARG A 107 11.97 -26.71 13.90
N ASN A 108 10.65 -26.53 13.86
CA ASN A 108 9.80 -26.66 15.04
C ASN A 108 9.47 -28.13 15.34
N ALA A 109 9.29 -28.96 14.31
CA ALA A 109 9.16 -30.41 14.44
C ALA A 109 10.38 -31.01 15.16
N LEU A 110 11.60 -30.59 14.77
CA LEU A 110 12.84 -31.03 15.44
C LEU A 110 12.90 -30.59 16.90
N ARG A 111 12.50 -29.34 17.21
CA ARG A 111 12.45 -28.83 18.60
C ARG A 111 11.43 -29.55 19.48
N LYS A 112 10.37 -30.11 18.91
CA LYS A 112 9.28 -30.78 19.64
C LYS A 112 9.61 -32.24 19.93
N THR A 113 10.24 -32.94 18.98
CA THR A 113 10.59 -34.36 19.13
C THR A 113 11.94 -34.60 19.78
N LYS A 114 12.86 -33.64 19.68
CA LYS A 114 14.25 -33.83 20.12
C LYS A 114 14.76 -32.57 20.81
N ASN A 115 15.64 -32.81 21.79
CA ASN A 115 16.48 -31.85 22.51
C ASN A 115 15.98 -31.45 23.92
N TRP A 116 15.95 -32.42 24.83
CA TRP A 116 16.10 -32.17 26.27
C TRP A 116 17.55 -31.85 26.66
N CYS A 117 18.51 -32.19 25.79
CA CYS A 117 19.93 -31.90 25.98
C CYS A 117 20.56 -31.49 24.64
N VAL A 118 21.29 -30.37 24.63
CA VAL A 118 22.06 -29.87 23.48
C VAL A 118 23.51 -29.89 23.87
N GLU A 119 24.33 -30.61 23.12
CA GLU A 119 25.77 -30.61 23.31
C GLU A 119 26.31 -29.21 23.04
N THR A 120 26.71 -28.52 24.11
CA THR A 120 27.52 -27.32 23.97
C THR A 120 28.95 -27.79 23.71
N SER A 121 29.46 -27.53 22.51
CA SER A 121 30.85 -27.86 22.19
C SER A 121 31.77 -27.14 23.19
N THR A 122 32.43 -27.90 24.07
CA THR A 122 33.29 -27.39 25.15
C THR A 122 34.52 -26.63 24.61
N LYS A 123 34.78 -26.74 23.31
CA LYS A 123 35.86 -26.04 22.62
C LYS A 123 35.53 -24.55 22.56
N ARG A 124 36.07 -23.82 23.53
CA ARG A 124 36.18 -22.36 23.55
C ARG A 124 36.84 -21.88 22.26
N VAL A 125 36.03 -21.50 21.27
CA VAL A 125 36.53 -20.76 20.10
C VAL A 125 37.05 -19.44 20.65
N LYS A 126 38.37 -19.22 20.59
CA LYS A 126 38.97 -17.91 20.86
C LYS A 126 38.37 -16.93 19.88
N GLY A 127 37.36 -16.17 20.32
CA GLY A 127 36.83 -15.06 19.55
C GLY A 127 37.98 -14.10 19.24
N LYS A 128 38.25 -13.87 17.95
CA LYS A 128 38.99 -12.69 17.52
C LYS A 128 38.14 -11.50 17.92
N GLY A 129 38.49 -10.88 19.04
CA GLY A 129 37.80 -9.72 19.57
C GLY A 129 37.71 -8.63 18.51
N LEU A 130 36.48 -8.24 18.17
CA LEU A 130 36.22 -7.00 17.46
C LEU A 130 36.77 -5.88 18.35
N LYS A 131 37.89 -5.29 17.96
CA LYS A 131 38.44 -4.12 18.65
C LYS A 131 37.44 -3.00 18.44
N ARG A 132 36.56 -2.76 19.43
CA ARG A 132 35.80 -1.52 19.52
C ARG A 132 36.85 -0.42 19.68
N SER A 133 37.14 0.30 18.60
CA SER A 133 37.92 1.53 18.69
C SER A 133 37.17 2.46 19.62
N VAL A 134 37.73 2.69 20.80
CA VAL A 134 37.30 3.76 21.68
C VAL A 134 37.50 5.05 20.88
N GLY A 135 36.42 5.78 20.63
CA GLY A 135 36.48 7.07 19.95
C GLY A 135 37.42 8.01 20.70
N ARG A 136 38.34 8.63 19.97
CA ARG A 136 39.13 9.76 20.48
C ARG A 136 38.16 10.87 20.85
N HIS A 137 38.10 11.22 22.14
CA HIS A 137 37.66 12.55 22.54
C HIS A 137 38.67 13.55 21.95
N VAL A 138 38.20 14.41 21.07
CA VAL A 138 38.89 15.67 20.76
C VAL A 138 38.35 16.70 21.74
N ARG A 139 39.27 17.45 22.35
CA ARG A 139 38.99 18.53 23.30
C ARG A 139 38.20 19.65 22.66
#